data_AF-A0A1B9F5J8-F1
#
_entry.id   AF-A0A1B9F5J8-F1
#
_cell.length_a   1.000
_cell.length_b   1.000
_cell.length_c   1.000
_cell.angle_alpha   90.00
_cell.angle_beta   90.00
_cell.angle_gamma   90.00
#
_symmetry.space_group_name_H-M   'P 1'
#
loop_
_entity.id
_entity.type
_entity.pdbx_description
1 polymer ?
#
loop_
_entity_poly.entity_id
_entity_poly.type
_entity_poly.pdbx_seq_one_letter_code
_entity_poly.pdbx_strand_id
1 'polypeptide(L)'
;MTQDPCYAQPIEIAKDIFWVGCVIPQDSFQCHVYLINNGDESILIDPGSVITFSETIKKISEITQLKNIKYLICHHQDPDITSCISRLEKLINRNDKFIVTHWRAQALLKHYQWETPFWLIDQNDWQLNLKNGRRLRFIFTPYAHFPGAFCTFDETTKTLFSSDLFGGFTKTFSLFAQDENYFEEMKVFHEHYIPSKEILYNALVQIERYNPELIAPQHGSIIKKELIQPMINRLKELECGLFQFGGDSNILKLSKINRVLKGIVDNLALNPRLINALRHIKKLMEELVAVDEFLIVAPLEPERQKLVLFSTNSKASYPIFVEEEQEKFEQLLEMMRKARNISLEKKIEMPRWGLCNKSAIIFPLKTRDHRFIGGAIALLRQNLDSVDTAYLDVFKRFVVPLSVALERELNILAAEEEKEKVYKIAIIDGLTGLFNRFYLNTVIDKEFYKAKRHNYPLSIAIFDIDFFKKVNDTYGHLIGDFILKEIAKIIKKGLRKGDIAIRYGGEEILVVLPFTKRSDAQSVAERIRREVENKEFKVAGLTIKITLSAGVAEVKNEHSINELIKRADENLYRAKYGGRNKVM
;
A
#
# COMPACT_ATOMS: atom_id res chain seq x y z
N MET A 1 -37.79 -5.29 -21.82
CA MET A 1 -37.88 -3.89 -22.29
C MET A 1 -39.24 -3.37 -21.89
N THR A 2 -39.39 -2.92 -20.65
CA THR A 2 -40.55 -2.14 -20.22
C THR A 2 -40.36 -0.73 -20.76
N GLN A 3 -41.28 -0.24 -21.59
CA GLN A 3 -41.30 1.17 -22.00
C GLN A 3 -41.39 2.03 -20.74
N ASP A 4 -40.52 3.05 -20.63
CA ASP A 4 -40.61 4.02 -19.54
C ASP A 4 -42.02 4.64 -19.54
N PRO A 5 -42.66 4.77 -18.36
CA PRO A 5 -43.98 5.35 -18.27
C PRO A 5 -43.96 6.79 -18.78
N CYS A 6 -45.07 7.24 -19.35
CA CYS A 6 -45.27 8.66 -19.66
C CYS A 6 -45.18 9.46 -18.35
N TYR A 7 -44.08 10.19 -18.16
CA TYR A 7 -43.83 10.99 -16.96
C TYR A 7 -44.74 12.23 -16.84
N ALA A 8 -45.76 12.37 -17.68
CA ALA A 8 -46.73 13.47 -17.62
C ALA A 8 -47.78 13.29 -16.51
N GLN A 9 -48.04 12.06 -16.08
CA GLN A 9 -49.01 11.73 -15.03
C GLN A 9 -48.31 11.47 -13.68
N PRO A 10 -49.03 11.56 -12.55
CA PRO A 10 -48.55 11.02 -11.29
C PRO A 10 -48.35 9.51 -11.40
N ILE A 11 -47.30 8.99 -10.74
CA ILE A 11 -46.97 7.56 -10.75
C ILE A 11 -47.07 7.04 -9.32
N GLU A 12 -47.96 6.08 -9.07
CA GLU A 12 -48.01 5.41 -7.77
C GLU A 12 -46.81 4.47 -7.62
N ILE A 13 -45.98 4.70 -6.61
CA ILE A 13 -44.73 3.94 -6.37
C ILE A 13 -44.88 2.92 -5.24
N ALA A 14 -45.85 3.14 -4.36
CA ALA A 14 -46.30 2.24 -3.30
C ALA A 14 -47.73 2.66 -2.90
N LYS A 15 -48.43 1.82 -2.13
CA LYS A 15 -49.83 2.08 -1.76
C LYS A 15 -50.03 3.49 -1.20
N ASP A 16 -50.85 4.30 -1.87
CA ASP A 16 -51.15 5.69 -1.52
C ASP A 16 -49.92 6.63 -1.51
N ILE A 17 -48.81 6.23 -2.16
CA ILE A 17 -47.59 7.03 -2.32
C ILE A 17 -47.34 7.26 -3.80
N PHE A 18 -47.27 8.52 -4.19
CA PHE A 18 -47.15 8.95 -5.57
C PHE A 18 -45.87 9.76 -5.79
N TRP A 19 -45.16 9.44 -6.86
CA TRP A 19 -44.20 10.37 -7.44
C TRP A 19 -44.95 11.44 -8.24
N VAL A 20 -44.74 12.69 -7.85
CA VAL A 20 -45.34 13.90 -8.45
C VAL A 20 -44.27 14.88 -8.93
N GLY A 21 -43.05 14.38 -9.16
CA GLY A 21 -41.93 15.14 -9.71
C GLY A 21 -42.10 15.46 -11.20
N CYS A 22 -41.11 16.15 -11.78
CA CYS A 22 -41.09 16.52 -13.20
C CYS A 22 -39.73 16.20 -13.79
N VAL A 23 -39.71 15.66 -15.01
CA VAL A 23 -38.45 15.40 -15.73
C VAL A 23 -38.06 16.67 -16.46
N ILE A 24 -36.90 17.24 -16.11
CA ILE A 24 -36.32 18.40 -16.77
C ILE A 24 -35.44 17.91 -17.92
N PRO A 25 -35.73 18.24 -19.19
CA PRO A 25 -34.90 17.81 -20.31
C PRO A 25 -33.45 18.29 -20.17
N GLN A 26 -32.50 17.39 -20.44
CA GLN A 26 -31.04 17.67 -20.42
C GLN A 26 -30.46 18.02 -19.04
N ASP A 27 -31.23 17.82 -17.97
CA ASP A 27 -30.72 17.94 -16.61
C ASP A 27 -30.25 16.57 -16.10
N SER A 28 -28.99 16.46 -15.70
CA SER A 28 -28.48 15.23 -15.06
C SER A 28 -28.89 15.09 -13.59
N PHE A 29 -29.43 16.17 -13.01
CA PHE A 29 -29.77 16.28 -11.59
C PHE A 29 -31.28 16.45 -11.44
N GLN A 30 -32.02 15.38 -11.74
CA GLN A 30 -33.47 15.35 -11.60
C GLN A 30 -33.85 15.46 -10.12
N CYS A 31 -34.84 16.29 -9.80
CA CYS A 31 -35.33 16.48 -8.44
C CYS A 31 -36.77 15.93 -8.31
N HIS A 32 -36.99 15.09 -7.31
CA HIS A 32 -38.25 14.38 -7.11
C HIS A 32 -39.05 14.96 -5.96
N VAL A 33 -40.36 14.92 -6.15
CA VAL A 33 -41.34 15.29 -5.14
C VAL A 33 -42.27 14.10 -4.95
N TYR A 34 -42.55 13.75 -3.71
CA TYR A 34 -43.43 12.62 -3.38
C TYR A 34 -44.64 13.09 -2.58
N LEU A 35 -45.80 12.51 -2.88
CA LEU A 35 -47.05 12.75 -2.18
C LEU A 35 -47.51 11.46 -1.50
N ILE A 36 -47.69 11.51 -0.18
CA ILE A 36 -48.44 10.50 0.55
C ILE A 36 -49.90 10.97 0.64
N ASN A 37 -50.79 10.32 -0.10
CA ASN A 37 -52.22 10.64 -0.08
C ASN A 37 -52.87 10.02 1.16
N ASN A 38 -53.22 10.83 2.15
CA ASN A 38 -53.72 10.36 3.45
C ASN A 38 -54.99 11.11 3.87
N GLY A 39 -55.89 11.35 2.92
CA GLY A 39 -57.09 12.15 3.18
C GLY A 39 -56.73 13.58 3.60
N ASP A 40 -57.38 14.09 4.65
CA ASP A 40 -57.19 15.45 5.17
C ASP A 40 -55.82 15.69 5.85
N GLU A 41 -55.00 14.64 5.98
CA GLU A 41 -53.64 14.68 6.54
C GLU A 41 -52.58 14.22 5.52
N SER A 42 -52.79 14.52 4.24
CA SER A 42 -51.81 14.22 3.18
C SER A 42 -50.48 14.94 3.42
N ILE A 43 -49.39 14.32 2.97
CA ILE A 43 -48.03 14.80 3.19
C ILE A 43 -47.33 14.99 1.85
N LEU A 44 -46.69 16.14 1.67
CA LEU A 44 -45.78 16.39 0.57
C LEU A 44 -44.34 16.31 1.09
N ILE A 45 -43.52 15.50 0.43
CA ILE A 45 -42.13 15.23 0.82
C ILE A 45 -41.22 15.90 -0.19
N ASP A 46 -40.27 16.68 0.34
CA ASP A 46 -39.33 17.51 -0.42
C ASP A 46 -40.06 18.28 -1.52
N PRO A 47 -40.86 19.30 -1.15
CA PRO A 47 -41.87 19.92 -2.02
C PRO A 47 -41.37 20.42 -3.38
N GLY A 48 -40.05 20.62 -3.51
CA GLY A 48 -39.39 20.85 -4.77
C GLY A 48 -39.05 22.33 -5.00
N SER A 49 -38.68 22.63 -6.24
CA SER A 49 -38.25 23.95 -6.64
C SER A 49 -39.31 24.70 -7.43
N VAL A 50 -39.10 26.01 -7.59
CA VAL A 50 -39.95 26.84 -8.45
C VAL A 50 -39.94 26.38 -9.92
N ILE A 51 -38.89 25.67 -10.35
CA ILE A 51 -38.73 25.18 -11.73
C ILE A 51 -39.80 24.12 -12.05
N THR A 52 -40.03 23.17 -11.13
CA THR A 52 -40.94 22.04 -11.34
C THR A 52 -42.36 22.28 -10.81
N PHE A 53 -42.55 23.37 -10.06
CA PHE A 53 -43.78 23.70 -9.34
C PHE A 53 -45.09 23.49 -10.12
N SER A 54 -45.20 24.07 -11.33
CA SER A 54 -46.45 24.04 -12.09
C SER A 54 -46.91 22.61 -12.43
N GLU A 55 -45.98 21.74 -12.84
CA GLU A 55 -46.29 20.35 -13.18
C GLU A 55 -46.58 19.53 -11.93
N THR A 56 -45.83 19.76 -10.84
CA THR A 56 -46.06 19.10 -9.55
C THR A 56 -47.46 19.41 -9.01
N ILE A 57 -47.91 20.67 -9.05
CA ILE A 57 -49.27 21.04 -8.63
C ILE A 57 -50.35 20.36 -9.47
N LYS A 58 -50.14 20.32 -10.79
CA LYS A 58 -51.07 19.65 -11.72
C LYS A 58 -51.21 18.18 -11.37
N LYS A 59 -50.09 17.46 -11.17
CA LYS A 59 -50.09 16.04 -10.78
C LYS A 59 -50.73 15.80 -9.42
N ILE A 60 -50.47 16.66 -8.44
CA ILE A 60 -51.13 16.57 -7.13
C ILE A 60 -52.65 16.73 -7.28
N SER A 61 -53.11 17.66 -8.14
CA SER A 61 -54.54 17.92 -8.37
C SER A 61 -55.27 16.76 -9.05
N GLU A 62 -54.56 15.88 -9.75
CA GLU A 62 -55.10 14.63 -10.30
C GLU A 62 -55.33 13.56 -9.21
N ILE A 63 -54.62 13.65 -8.08
CA ILE A 63 -54.69 12.68 -6.98
C ILE A 63 -55.63 13.17 -5.86
N THR A 64 -55.51 14.43 -5.46
CA THR A 64 -56.16 14.98 -4.27
C THR A 64 -56.31 16.51 -4.35
N GLN A 65 -57.08 17.10 -3.44
CA GLN A 65 -57.23 18.56 -3.36
C GLN A 65 -56.06 19.16 -2.57
N LEU A 66 -55.50 20.30 -2.99
CA LEU A 66 -54.36 20.93 -2.29
C LEU A 66 -54.62 21.20 -0.80
N LYS A 67 -55.86 21.53 -0.41
CA LYS A 67 -56.25 21.72 1.00
C LYS A 67 -56.04 20.46 1.87
N ASN A 68 -55.95 19.28 1.27
CA ASN A 68 -55.74 18.02 1.97
C ASN A 68 -54.28 17.84 2.44
N ILE A 69 -53.34 18.60 1.87
CA ILE A 69 -51.93 18.59 2.29
C ILE A 69 -51.81 19.33 3.61
N LYS A 70 -51.51 18.59 4.67
CA LYS A 70 -51.31 19.12 6.03
C LYS A 70 -49.84 19.30 6.36
N TYR A 71 -48.99 18.38 5.91
CA TYR A 71 -47.57 18.36 6.28
C TYR A 71 -46.69 18.54 5.03
N LEU A 72 -45.75 19.47 5.12
CA LEU A 72 -44.69 19.69 4.13
C LEU A 72 -43.37 19.25 4.77
N ILE A 73 -42.87 18.06 4.43
CA ILE A 73 -41.62 17.54 4.98
C ILE A 73 -40.45 18.11 4.18
N CYS A 74 -39.52 18.78 4.87
CA CYS A 74 -38.26 19.25 4.30
C CYS A 74 -37.11 18.56 5.02
N HIS A 75 -36.44 17.62 4.33
CA HIS A 75 -35.34 16.86 4.91
C HIS A 75 -34.09 17.70 5.20
N HIS A 76 -33.89 18.78 4.46
CA HIS A 76 -32.82 19.78 4.63
C HIS A 76 -33.30 21.16 4.14
N GLN A 77 -32.40 22.14 4.03
CA GLN A 77 -32.71 23.53 3.68
C GLN A 77 -32.58 23.87 2.20
N ASP A 78 -32.07 22.97 1.36
CA ASP A 78 -31.57 23.38 0.05
C ASP A 78 -32.71 23.83 -0.89
N PRO A 79 -32.40 24.75 -1.82
CA PRO A 79 -33.43 25.45 -2.59
C PRO A 79 -34.18 24.55 -3.57
N ASP A 80 -33.59 23.44 -3.96
CA ASP A 80 -34.17 22.42 -4.83
C ASP A 80 -35.36 21.70 -4.17
N ILE A 81 -35.42 21.62 -2.83
CA ILE A 81 -36.57 21.06 -2.10
C ILE A 81 -37.48 22.11 -1.44
N THR A 82 -36.97 23.30 -1.14
CA THR A 82 -37.70 24.27 -0.30
C THR A 82 -38.20 25.52 -1.03
N SER A 83 -37.63 25.87 -2.18
CA SER A 83 -37.90 27.18 -2.79
C SER A 83 -39.36 27.38 -3.23
N CYS A 84 -40.10 26.30 -3.54
CA CYS A 84 -41.50 26.41 -3.96
C CYS A 84 -42.50 26.58 -2.80
N ILE A 85 -42.07 26.41 -1.54
CA ILE A 85 -42.96 26.44 -0.37
C ILE A 85 -43.67 27.80 -0.23
N SER A 86 -42.97 28.90 -0.56
CA SER A 86 -43.55 30.25 -0.59
C SER A 86 -44.76 30.39 -1.52
N ARG A 87 -44.86 29.54 -2.54
CA ARG A 87 -46.02 29.46 -3.45
C ARG A 87 -47.05 28.47 -2.94
N LEU A 88 -46.60 27.33 -2.42
CA LEU A 88 -47.49 26.30 -1.84
C LEU A 88 -48.31 26.83 -0.68
N GLU A 89 -47.73 27.59 0.25
CA GLU A 89 -48.45 28.04 1.44
C GLU A 89 -49.65 28.93 1.10
N LYS A 90 -49.57 29.68 -0.01
CA LYS A 90 -50.63 30.54 -0.54
C LYS A 90 -51.75 29.75 -1.22
N LEU A 91 -51.43 28.60 -1.81
CA LEU A 91 -52.40 27.73 -2.48
C LEU A 91 -53.07 26.74 -1.53
N ILE A 92 -52.34 26.26 -0.52
CA ILE A 92 -52.86 25.34 0.49
C ILE A 92 -53.68 26.16 1.50
N ASN A 93 -54.97 26.29 1.19
CA ASN A 93 -55.94 27.02 2.00
C ASN A 93 -56.35 26.22 3.26
N ARG A 94 -55.47 26.18 4.24
CA ARG A 94 -55.72 25.68 5.61
C ARG A 94 -54.83 26.38 6.62
N ASN A 95 -55.28 26.42 7.87
CA ASN A 95 -54.59 27.09 8.99
C ASN A 95 -53.75 26.13 9.84
N ASP A 96 -54.01 24.83 9.78
CA ASP A 96 -53.34 23.78 10.55
C ASP A 96 -52.30 23.00 9.72
N LYS A 97 -51.68 23.68 8.74
CA LYS A 97 -50.55 23.13 7.96
C LYS A 97 -49.22 23.36 8.70
N PHE A 98 -48.27 22.45 8.49
CA PHE A 98 -46.96 22.51 9.14
C PHE A 98 -45.83 22.23 8.15
N ILE A 99 -44.70 22.92 8.37
CA ILE A 99 -43.42 22.56 7.77
C ILE A 99 -42.69 21.64 8.74
N VAL A 100 -42.55 20.38 8.37
CA VAL A 100 -41.92 19.34 9.19
C VAL A 100 -40.43 19.29 8.86
N THR A 101 -39.58 19.60 9.82
CA THR A 101 -38.12 19.62 9.62
C THR A 101 -37.36 19.51 10.94
N HIS A 102 -36.02 19.53 10.89
CA HIS A 102 -35.16 19.57 12.07
C HIS A 102 -34.85 21.01 12.49
N TRP A 103 -34.64 21.29 13.78
CA TRP A 103 -34.39 22.66 14.28
C TRP A 103 -33.23 23.39 13.57
N ARG A 104 -32.20 22.65 13.12
CA ARG A 104 -31.09 23.23 12.34
C ARG A 104 -31.51 23.76 10.98
N ALA A 105 -32.43 23.07 10.30
CA ALA A 105 -32.97 23.53 9.04
C ALA A 105 -33.92 24.72 9.28
N GLN A 106 -34.77 24.67 10.32
CA GLN A 106 -35.62 25.80 10.71
C GLN A 106 -34.82 27.10 10.89
N ALA A 107 -33.64 27.03 11.51
CA ALA A 107 -32.78 28.19 11.71
C ALA A 107 -32.44 28.93 10.40
N LEU A 108 -32.40 28.22 9.27
CA LEU A 108 -32.15 28.77 7.93
C LEU A 108 -33.47 29.07 7.21
N LEU A 109 -34.41 28.13 7.23
CA LEU A 109 -35.68 28.22 6.51
C LEU A 109 -36.58 29.38 6.98
N LYS A 110 -36.50 29.79 8.25
CA LYS A 110 -37.22 30.96 8.76
C LYS A 110 -36.92 32.25 7.98
N HIS A 111 -35.78 32.33 7.29
CA HIS A 111 -35.40 33.49 6.49
C HIS A 111 -36.22 33.66 5.21
N TYR A 112 -36.98 32.64 4.79
CA TYR A 112 -37.99 32.79 3.74
C TYR A 112 -39.25 33.56 4.21
N GLN A 113 -39.39 33.83 5.51
CA GLN A 113 -40.52 34.54 6.11
C GLN A 113 -41.88 33.88 5.85
N TRP A 114 -41.94 32.55 5.89
CA TRP A 114 -43.19 31.80 5.79
C TRP A 114 -44.11 32.04 6.99
N GLU A 115 -45.42 32.05 6.76
CA GLU A 115 -46.43 32.12 7.82
C GLU A 115 -46.71 30.73 8.42
N THR A 116 -46.41 29.69 7.64
CA THR A 116 -46.64 28.30 8.04
C THR A 116 -45.75 27.91 9.23
N PRO A 117 -46.32 27.42 10.34
CA PRO A 117 -45.53 27.03 11.52
C PRO A 117 -44.67 25.79 11.28
N PHE A 118 -43.58 25.68 12.03
CA PHE A 118 -42.68 24.54 11.98
C PHE A 118 -43.11 23.44 12.95
N TRP A 119 -43.07 22.20 12.50
CA TRP A 119 -43.16 20.98 13.30
C TRP A 119 -41.77 20.36 13.39
N LEU A 120 -41.12 20.50 14.55
CA LEU A 120 -39.73 20.08 14.73
C LEU A 120 -39.65 18.60 15.10
N ILE A 121 -39.04 17.79 14.23
CA ILE A 121 -38.95 16.34 14.42
C ILE A 121 -38.22 15.95 15.72
N ASP A 122 -37.20 16.73 16.10
CA ASP A 122 -36.39 16.53 17.30
C ASP A 122 -37.14 16.86 18.60
N GLN A 123 -38.29 17.53 18.51
CA GLN A 123 -39.18 17.84 19.64
C GLN A 123 -40.44 16.96 19.65
N ASN A 124 -40.59 16.08 18.67
CA ASN A 124 -41.79 15.25 18.46
C ASN A 124 -41.42 13.77 18.33
N ASP A 125 -40.51 13.29 19.20
CA ASP A 125 -40.09 11.90 19.32
C ASP A 125 -39.67 11.22 18.01
N TRP A 126 -39.17 12.01 17.04
CA TRP A 126 -38.76 11.51 15.72
C TRP A 126 -39.85 10.67 15.02
N GLN A 127 -41.11 11.05 15.20
CA GLN A 127 -42.24 10.37 14.56
C GLN A 127 -43.39 11.33 14.22
N LEU A 128 -44.21 10.93 13.26
CA LEU A 128 -45.49 11.58 12.95
C LEU A 128 -46.58 10.51 12.87
N ASN A 129 -47.58 10.63 13.74
CA ASN A 129 -48.73 9.72 13.78
C ASN A 129 -49.94 10.40 13.12
N LEU A 130 -50.52 9.77 12.09
CA LEU A 130 -51.70 10.27 11.39
C LEU A 130 -52.98 9.64 11.96
N LYS A 131 -54.12 10.31 11.79
CA LYS A 131 -55.43 9.91 12.34
C LYS A 131 -55.88 8.52 11.90
N ASN A 132 -55.51 8.10 10.68
CA ASN A 132 -55.87 6.79 10.15
C ASN A 132 -54.92 5.66 10.60
N GLY A 133 -54.00 5.94 11.52
CA GLY A 133 -53.06 4.97 12.07
C GLY A 133 -51.75 4.82 11.28
N ARG A 134 -51.60 5.49 10.12
CA ARG A 134 -50.32 5.54 9.40
C ARG A 134 -49.28 6.29 10.22
N ARG A 135 -48.08 5.73 10.34
CA ARG A 135 -46.98 6.31 11.12
C ARG A 135 -45.74 6.51 10.26
N LEU A 136 -45.17 7.70 10.35
CA LEU A 136 -43.85 8.02 9.81
C LEU A 136 -42.81 8.07 10.93
N ARG A 137 -41.61 7.55 10.66
CA ARG A 137 -40.42 7.62 11.51
C ARG A 137 -39.38 8.50 10.85
N PHE A 138 -38.76 9.38 11.60
CA PHE A 138 -37.68 10.24 11.12
C PHE A 138 -36.33 9.64 11.53
N ILE A 139 -35.50 9.30 10.56
CA ILE A 139 -34.18 8.69 10.77
C ILE A 139 -33.15 9.80 10.67
N PHE A 140 -32.50 10.14 11.78
CA PHE A 140 -31.52 11.22 11.78
C PHE A 140 -30.23 10.81 11.05
N THR A 141 -29.85 11.57 10.02
CA THR A 141 -28.67 11.32 9.18
C THR A 141 -27.78 12.58 9.14
N PRO A 142 -27.24 13.00 10.30
CA PRO A 142 -26.52 14.26 10.41
C PRO A 142 -25.33 14.30 9.45
N TYR A 143 -25.13 15.46 8.83
CA TYR A 143 -24.03 15.74 7.89
C TYR A 143 -24.09 14.93 6.60
N ALA A 144 -25.23 14.30 6.26
CA ALA A 144 -25.43 13.59 5.00
C ALA A 144 -26.48 14.30 4.10
N HIS A 145 -26.18 15.44 3.47
CA HIS A 145 -24.93 16.23 3.58
C HIS A 145 -25.03 17.42 4.57
N PHE A 146 -26.22 17.69 5.11
CA PHE A 146 -26.47 18.80 6.02
C PHE A 146 -26.46 18.37 7.50
N PRO A 147 -25.91 19.16 8.47
CA PRO A 147 -25.89 18.80 9.90
C PRO A 147 -27.25 18.49 10.55
N GLY A 148 -28.35 18.93 9.94
CA GLY A 148 -29.72 18.63 10.35
C GLY A 148 -30.48 17.69 9.42
N ALA A 149 -29.80 17.04 8.46
CA ALA A 149 -30.43 16.14 7.51
C ALA A 149 -31.04 14.91 8.20
N PHE A 150 -32.13 14.41 7.64
CA PHE A 150 -32.82 13.20 8.08
C PHE A 150 -33.51 12.53 6.89
N CYS A 151 -33.92 11.27 7.08
CA CYS A 151 -34.79 10.55 6.15
C CYS A 151 -36.16 10.30 6.79
N THR A 152 -37.18 10.06 5.98
CA THR A 152 -38.54 9.71 6.45
C THR A 152 -38.86 8.27 6.07
N PHE A 153 -39.24 7.44 7.03
CA PHE A 153 -39.64 6.04 6.81
C PHE A 153 -41.13 5.87 7.11
N ASP A 154 -41.90 5.42 6.11
CA ASP A 154 -43.32 5.08 6.29
C ASP A 154 -43.46 3.63 6.75
N GLU A 155 -43.98 3.41 7.96
CA GLU A 155 -44.15 2.06 8.53
C GLU A 155 -45.20 1.23 7.75
N THR A 156 -46.15 1.88 7.08
CA THR A 156 -47.24 1.20 6.35
C THR A 156 -46.75 0.51 5.08
N THR A 157 -46.00 1.21 4.22
CA THR A 157 -45.49 0.65 2.96
C THR A 157 -44.04 0.20 3.03
N LYS A 158 -43.34 0.47 4.15
CA LYS A 158 -41.89 0.33 4.30
C LYS A 158 -41.10 1.10 3.24
N THR A 159 -41.64 2.24 2.81
CA THR A 159 -40.95 3.16 1.90
C THR A 159 -40.09 4.12 2.70
N LEU A 160 -38.81 4.19 2.34
CA LEU A 160 -37.88 5.19 2.84
C LEU A 160 -37.77 6.34 1.84
N PHE A 161 -38.10 7.54 2.26
CA PHE A 161 -37.75 8.77 1.57
C PHE A 161 -36.39 9.23 2.07
N SER A 162 -35.36 9.05 1.25
CA SER A 162 -33.97 9.19 1.68
C SER A 162 -33.37 10.57 1.42
N SER A 163 -34.14 11.49 0.83
CA SER A 163 -33.64 12.79 0.39
C SER A 163 -32.42 12.61 -0.53
N ASP A 164 -31.30 13.27 -0.24
CA ASP A 164 -30.07 13.21 -1.03
C ASP A 164 -29.38 11.84 -0.98
N LEU A 165 -29.55 11.09 0.11
CA LEU A 165 -28.97 9.75 0.22
C LEU A 165 -29.59 8.83 -0.81
N PHE A 166 -28.77 7.97 -1.42
CA PHE A 166 -29.11 7.13 -2.58
C PHE A 166 -29.46 7.92 -3.86
N GLY A 167 -29.33 9.25 -3.85
CA GLY A 167 -29.39 10.09 -5.04
C GLY A 167 -28.12 10.03 -5.89
N GLY A 168 -28.22 10.48 -7.14
CA GLY A 168 -27.14 10.42 -8.12
C GLY A 168 -27.33 11.36 -9.30
N PHE A 169 -26.28 11.50 -10.10
CA PHE A 169 -26.32 12.23 -11.37
C PHE A 169 -26.57 11.24 -12.52
N THR A 170 -27.76 11.31 -13.12
CA THR A 170 -28.22 10.35 -14.14
C THR A 170 -28.13 10.97 -15.53
N LYS A 171 -27.34 10.39 -16.44
CA LYS A 171 -27.22 10.92 -17.81
C LYS A 171 -28.46 10.65 -18.66
N THR A 172 -29.09 9.50 -18.44
CA THR A 172 -30.34 9.10 -19.07
C THR A 172 -31.29 8.73 -17.96
N PHE A 173 -32.31 9.55 -17.76
CA PHE A 173 -33.21 9.39 -16.63
C PHE A 173 -34.15 8.21 -16.82
N SER A 174 -34.21 7.33 -15.80
CA SER A 174 -35.32 6.40 -15.58
C SER A 174 -35.76 6.53 -14.13
N LEU A 175 -37.07 6.56 -13.88
CA LEU A 175 -37.60 6.76 -12.53
C LEU A 175 -37.21 5.62 -11.58
N PHE A 176 -37.06 4.39 -12.07
CA PHE A 176 -36.64 3.24 -11.28
C PHE A 176 -35.26 2.76 -11.71
N ALA A 177 -34.43 2.42 -10.73
CA ALA A 177 -33.15 1.79 -10.98
C ALA A 177 -33.39 0.42 -11.65
N GLN A 178 -32.77 0.21 -12.80
CA GLN A 178 -32.98 -1.00 -13.60
C GLN A 178 -32.15 -2.17 -13.10
N ASP A 179 -30.93 -1.90 -12.61
CA ASP A 179 -29.97 -2.88 -12.13
C ASP A 179 -28.92 -2.25 -11.20
N GLU A 180 -27.92 -3.04 -10.80
CA GLU A 180 -26.84 -2.62 -9.91
C GLU A 180 -25.89 -1.56 -10.52
N ASN A 181 -25.94 -1.28 -11.83
CA ASN A 181 -25.13 -0.25 -12.46
C ASN A 181 -25.53 1.16 -12.04
N TYR A 182 -26.76 1.34 -11.52
CA TYR A 182 -27.20 2.61 -10.93
C TYR A 182 -26.25 3.11 -9.83
N PHE A 183 -25.49 2.22 -9.19
CA PHE A 183 -24.46 2.61 -8.23
C PHE A 183 -23.46 3.61 -8.79
N GLU A 184 -23.05 3.49 -10.07
CA GLU A 184 -22.07 4.42 -10.64
C GLU A 184 -22.62 5.85 -10.73
N GLU A 185 -23.94 6.01 -10.85
CA GLU A 185 -24.61 7.31 -10.83
C GLU A 185 -24.70 7.89 -9.42
N MET A 186 -25.00 7.05 -8.41
CA MET A 186 -25.01 7.44 -7.00
C MET A 186 -23.62 7.80 -6.49
N LYS A 187 -22.61 7.03 -6.89
CA LYS A 187 -21.23 7.14 -6.44
C LYS A 187 -20.71 8.57 -6.62
N VAL A 188 -20.93 9.17 -7.79
CA VAL A 188 -20.45 10.52 -8.11
C VAL A 188 -21.03 11.57 -7.15
N PHE A 189 -22.31 11.46 -6.82
CA PHE A 189 -22.93 12.37 -5.84
C PHE A 189 -22.33 12.15 -4.45
N HIS A 190 -22.30 10.90 -3.98
CA HIS A 190 -21.89 10.57 -2.62
C HIS A 190 -20.41 10.85 -2.36
N GLU A 191 -19.51 10.60 -3.33
CA GLU A 191 -18.08 10.91 -3.21
C GLU A 191 -17.82 12.39 -2.89
N HIS A 192 -18.69 13.28 -3.38
CA HIS A 192 -18.48 14.72 -3.39
C HIS A 192 -19.34 15.50 -2.40
N TYR A 193 -20.60 15.09 -2.18
CA TYR A 193 -21.51 15.79 -1.29
C TYR A 193 -21.42 15.26 0.15
N ILE A 194 -21.09 14.00 0.34
CA ILE A 194 -21.02 13.41 1.69
C ILE A 194 -19.61 13.65 2.26
N PRO A 195 -19.49 14.26 3.46
CA PRO A 195 -18.23 14.82 3.96
C PRO A 195 -17.24 13.80 4.54
N SER A 196 -17.64 12.55 4.78
CA SER A 196 -16.71 11.45 5.11
C SER A 196 -17.39 10.10 4.98
N LYS A 197 -16.58 9.07 4.80
CA LYS A 197 -17.02 7.67 4.82
C LYS A 197 -17.69 7.30 6.14
N GLU A 198 -17.16 7.76 7.27
CA GLU A 198 -17.70 7.47 8.60
C GLU A 198 -19.10 8.03 8.77
N ILE A 199 -19.37 9.24 8.26
CA ILE A 199 -20.71 9.86 8.26
C ILE A 199 -21.67 9.05 7.39
N LEU A 200 -21.25 8.70 6.16
CA LEU A 200 -22.05 7.89 5.25
C LEU A 200 -22.39 6.52 5.87
N TYR A 201 -21.37 5.82 6.39
CA TYR A 201 -21.51 4.51 7.01
C TYR A 201 -22.52 4.54 8.17
N ASN A 202 -22.40 5.53 9.07
CA ASN A 202 -23.32 5.66 10.20
C ASN A 202 -24.76 5.91 9.75
N ALA A 203 -24.97 6.79 8.75
CA ALA A 203 -26.30 7.03 8.19
C ALA A 203 -26.92 5.75 7.61
N LEU A 204 -26.15 4.99 6.83
CA LEU A 204 -26.59 3.73 6.23
C LEU A 204 -26.91 2.66 7.27
N VAL A 205 -26.13 2.56 8.35
CA VAL A 205 -26.41 1.63 9.47
C VAL A 205 -27.72 1.98 10.16
N GLN A 206 -28.05 3.26 10.34
CA GLN A 206 -29.35 3.64 10.92
C GLN A 206 -30.51 3.28 9.98
N ILE A 207 -30.35 3.56 8.68
CA ILE A 207 -31.37 3.26 7.67
C ILE A 207 -31.66 1.75 7.57
N GLU A 208 -30.60 0.93 7.56
CA GLU A 208 -30.71 -0.53 7.41
C GLU A 208 -31.54 -1.18 8.53
N ARG A 209 -31.55 -0.60 9.74
CA ARG A 209 -32.36 -1.10 10.88
C ARG A 209 -33.86 -1.10 10.61
N TYR A 210 -34.34 -0.27 9.69
CA TYR A 210 -35.75 -0.16 9.34
C TYR A 210 -36.18 -1.14 8.23
N ASN A 211 -35.23 -1.84 7.60
CA ASN A 211 -35.47 -2.83 6.55
C ASN A 211 -36.45 -2.33 5.45
N PRO A 212 -36.10 -1.25 4.73
CA PRO A 212 -36.97 -0.66 3.71
C PRO A 212 -37.18 -1.63 2.54
N GLU A 213 -38.38 -1.58 1.96
CA GLU A 213 -38.73 -2.35 0.75
C GLU A 213 -38.71 -1.48 -0.52
N LEU A 214 -38.64 -0.16 -0.35
CA LEU A 214 -38.49 0.82 -1.41
C LEU A 214 -37.68 2.00 -0.87
N ILE A 215 -36.68 2.47 -1.61
CA ILE A 215 -35.98 3.73 -1.32
C ILE A 215 -36.32 4.74 -2.42
N ALA A 216 -36.90 5.86 -2.02
CA ALA A 216 -37.31 6.98 -2.85
C ALA A 216 -36.39 8.19 -2.55
N PRO A 217 -35.26 8.33 -3.26
CA PRO A 217 -34.38 9.47 -3.11
C PRO A 217 -34.98 10.73 -3.73
N GLN A 218 -34.55 11.91 -3.29
CA GLN A 218 -34.90 13.18 -3.91
C GLN A 218 -34.32 13.21 -5.34
N HIS A 219 -33.10 12.74 -5.54
CA HIS A 219 -32.46 12.73 -6.86
C HIS A 219 -32.28 11.33 -7.43
N GLY A 220 -32.11 11.22 -8.74
CA GLY A 220 -31.75 9.96 -9.41
C GLY A 220 -32.92 8.99 -9.56
N SER A 221 -32.76 7.73 -9.18
CA SER A 221 -33.75 6.67 -9.42
C SER A 221 -34.22 5.99 -8.13
N ILE A 222 -35.50 5.64 -8.09
CA ILE A 222 -36.12 4.86 -7.02
C ILE A 222 -35.55 3.44 -7.02
N ILE A 223 -35.15 2.96 -5.85
CA ILE A 223 -34.50 1.67 -5.66
C ILE A 223 -35.50 0.68 -5.07
N LYS A 224 -35.74 -0.43 -5.79
CA LYS A 224 -36.59 -1.53 -5.35
C LYS A 224 -35.86 -2.48 -4.40
N LYS A 225 -36.62 -3.21 -3.59
CA LYS A 225 -36.16 -4.15 -2.55
C LYS A 225 -34.94 -4.99 -2.95
N GLU A 226 -34.97 -5.57 -4.15
CA GLU A 226 -33.92 -6.43 -4.69
C GLU A 226 -32.56 -5.73 -4.87
N LEU A 227 -32.56 -4.41 -5.09
CA LEU A 227 -31.34 -3.60 -5.28
C LEU A 227 -30.88 -2.91 -3.99
N ILE A 228 -31.74 -2.75 -2.97
CA ILE A 228 -31.43 -1.97 -1.76
C ILE A 228 -30.17 -2.49 -1.06
N GLN A 229 -30.10 -3.78 -0.74
CA GLN A 229 -28.97 -4.32 0.04
C GLN A 229 -27.64 -4.28 -0.73
N PRO A 230 -27.58 -4.66 -2.03
CA PRO A 230 -26.39 -4.44 -2.85
C PRO A 230 -25.90 -2.98 -2.83
N MET A 231 -26.83 -2.02 -2.97
CA MET A 231 -26.48 -0.59 -2.96
C MET A 231 -25.95 -0.12 -1.60
N ILE A 232 -26.60 -0.51 -0.49
CA ILE A 232 -26.14 -0.18 0.87
C ILE A 232 -24.73 -0.72 1.11
N ASN A 233 -24.47 -1.98 0.74
CA ASN A 233 -23.17 -2.61 0.95
C ASN A 233 -22.07 -1.84 0.21
N ARG A 234 -22.29 -1.50 -1.06
CA ARG A 234 -21.33 -0.72 -1.86
C ARG A 234 -21.15 0.71 -1.33
N LEU A 235 -22.22 1.37 -0.88
CA LEU A 235 -22.12 2.73 -0.31
C LEU A 235 -21.38 2.74 1.05
N LYS A 236 -21.52 1.71 1.88
CA LYS A 236 -20.77 1.58 3.15
C LYS A 236 -19.24 1.47 2.92
N GLU A 237 -18.85 0.93 1.77
CA GLU A 237 -17.43 0.80 1.39
C GLU A 237 -16.89 2.05 0.67
N LEU A 238 -17.78 2.95 0.24
CA LEU A 238 -17.43 4.13 -0.54
C LEU A 238 -16.56 5.10 0.27
N GLU A 239 -15.44 5.51 -0.30
CA GLU A 239 -14.64 6.62 0.22
C GLU A 239 -15.23 7.94 -0.29
N CYS A 240 -15.64 8.84 0.61
CA CYS A 240 -16.19 10.14 0.27
C CYS A 240 -15.63 11.25 1.18
N GLY A 241 -15.85 12.51 0.81
CA GLY A 241 -15.50 13.64 1.66
C GLY A 241 -14.05 14.10 1.61
N LEU A 242 -13.30 13.63 0.62
CA LEU A 242 -11.87 13.83 0.52
C LEU A 242 -11.56 14.99 -0.43
N PHE A 243 -11.59 16.23 0.09
CA PHE A 243 -11.12 17.42 -0.65
C PHE A 243 -9.78 17.93 -0.13
N GLN A 244 -8.77 17.95 -0.99
CA GLN A 244 -7.57 18.80 -0.84
C GLN A 244 -7.01 19.32 -2.17
N PHE A 245 -7.67 19.14 -3.32
CA PHE A 245 -7.20 19.75 -4.58
C PHE A 245 -7.80 21.15 -4.70
N GLY A 246 -7.15 22.12 -4.05
CA GLY A 246 -7.55 23.51 -4.12
C GLY A 246 -7.34 24.06 -5.52
N GLY A 247 -8.40 24.08 -6.34
CA GLY A 247 -8.42 24.85 -7.58
C GLY A 247 -9.27 24.30 -8.72
N ASP A 248 -9.72 23.04 -8.67
CA ASP A 248 -10.47 22.43 -9.79
C ASP A 248 -11.90 22.07 -9.41
N SER A 249 -12.88 22.50 -10.22
CA SER A 249 -14.31 22.25 -10.03
C SER A 249 -14.83 21.02 -10.77
N ASN A 250 -13.99 20.33 -11.56
CA ASN A 250 -14.43 19.16 -12.32
C ASN A 250 -14.46 17.89 -11.44
N ILE A 251 -15.67 17.50 -11.05
CA ILE A 251 -16.00 16.34 -10.21
C ILE A 251 -15.34 15.04 -10.72
N LEU A 252 -15.47 14.71 -12.02
CA LEU A 252 -14.92 13.47 -12.58
C LEU A 252 -13.39 13.42 -12.49
N LYS A 253 -12.75 14.57 -12.69
CA LYS A 253 -11.29 14.69 -12.59
C LYS A 253 -10.82 14.51 -11.15
N LEU A 254 -11.49 15.13 -10.18
CA LEU A 254 -11.19 14.99 -8.76
C LEU A 254 -11.33 13.53 -8.27
N SER A 255 -12.41 12.84 -8.65
CA SER A 255 -12.62 11.42 -8.32
C SER A 255 -11.47 10.54 -8.84
N LYS A 256 -11.06 10.76 -10.10
CA LYS A 256 -9.93 10.04 -10.70
C LYS A 256 -8.62 10.25 -9.94
N ILE A 257 -8.34 11.50 -9.56
CA ILE A 257 -7.12 11.82 -8.81
C ILE A 257 -7.12 11.13 -7.44
N ASN A 258 -8.25 11.16 -6.74
CA ASN A 258 -8.37 10.55 -5.41
C ASN A 258 -8.12 9.04 -5.47
N ARG A 259 -8.70 8.36 -6.47
CA ARG A 259 -8.46 6.93 -6.72
C ARG A 259 -6.98 6.60 -6.88
N VAL A 260 -6.25 7.40 -7.66
CA VAL A 260 -4.82 7.19 -7.91
C VAL A 260 -4.00 7.40 -6.64
N LEU A 261 -4.28 8.45 -5.87
CA LEU A 261 -3.61 8.69 -4.58
C LEU A 261 -3.78 7.53 -3.60
N LYS A 262 -5.00 7.03 -3.44
CA LYS A 262 -5.28 5.88 -2.58
C LYS A 262 -4.49 4.65 -3.03
N GLY A 263 -4.54 4.35 -4.33
CA GLY A 263 -3.77 3.25 -4.90
C GLY A 263 -2.27 3.37 -4.64
N ILE A 264 -1.69 4.58 -4.66
CA ILE A 264 -0.28 4.80 -4.31
C ILE A 264 0.00 4.46 -2.85
N VAL A 265 -0.81 4.97 -1.92
CA VAL A 265 -0.64 4.72 -0.48
C VAL A 265 -0.76 3.23 -0.15
N ASP A 266 -1.79 2.57 -0.67
CA ASP A 266 -2.02 1.14 -0.47
C ASP A 266 -0.85 0.30 -1.00
N ASN A 267 -0.31 0.65 -2.18
CA ASN A 267 0.84 -0.06 -2.73
C ASN A 267 2.11 0.14 -1.92
N LEU A 268 2.37 1.33 -1.38
CA LEU A 268 3.53 1.56 -0.50
C LEU A 268 3.39 0.80 0.83
N ALA A 269 2.17 0.66 1.34
CA ALA A 269 1.89 -0.06 2.58
C ALA A 269 1.97 -1.59 2.41
N LEU A 270 1.35 -2.14 1.36
CA LEU A 270 1.18 -3.58 1.16
C LEU A 270 2.40 -4.27 0.54
N ASN A 271 3.22 -3.56 -0.23
CA ASN A 271 4.40 -4.16 -0.86
C ASN A 271 5.57 -4.18 0.13
N PRO A 272 6.19 -5.35 0.39
CA PRO A 272 7.35 -5.44 1.28
C PRO A 272 8.56 -4.66 0.75
N ARG A 273 8.76 -4.69 -0.57
CA ARG A 273 9.91 -4.07 -1.26
C ARG A 273 9.49 -2.82 -2.02
N LEU A 274 10.25 -1.75 -1.85
CA LEU A 274 10.00 -0.44 -2.48
C LEU A 274 9.90 -0.53 -4.01
N ILE A 275 10.78 -1.30 -4.66
CA ILE A 275 10.81 -1.38 -6.13
C ILE A 275 9.50 -1.94 -6.71
N ASN A 276 8.86 -2.87 -6.00
CA ASN A 276 7.59 -3.43 -6.43
C ASN A 276 6.47 -2.41 -6.28
N ALA A 277 6.45 -1.66 -5.17
CA ALA A 277 5.52 -0.54 -5.01
C ALA A 277 5.68 0.48 -6.15
N LEU A 278 6.92 0.87 -6.48
CA LEU A 278 7.21 1.83 -7.55
C LEU A 278 6.69 1.38 -8.92
N ARG A 279 6.80 0.09 -9.27
CA ARG A 279 6.26 -0.45 -10.53
C ARG A 279 4.72 -0.34 -10.59
N HIS A 280 4.03 -0.61 -9.48
CA HIS A 280 2.57 -0.44 -9.41
C HIS A 280 2.16 1.04 -9.43
N ILE A 281 2.88 1.89 -8.71
CA ILE A 281 2.68 3.34 -8.69
C ILE A 281 2.85 3.91 -10.09
N LYS A 282 3.89 3.50 -10.84
CA LYS A 282 4.08 3.90 -12.24
C LYS A 282 2.82 3.62 -13.06
N LYS A 283 2.25 2.41 -12.95
CA LYS A 283 1.03 2.01 -13.67
C LYS A 283 -0.19 2.84 -13.27
N LEU A 284 -0.37 3.13 -11.98
CA LEU A 284 -1.47 3.99 -11.51
C LEU A 284 -1.31 5.44 -12.01
N MET A 285 -0.07 5.95 -12.02
CA MET A 285 0.22 7.30 -12.49
C MET A 285 -0.01 7.47 -13.98
N GLU A 286 0.07 6.42 -14.81
CA GLU A 286 -0.26 6.46 -16.24
C GLU A 286 -1.70 6.96 -16.50
N GLU A 287 -2.60 6.83 -15.52
CA GLU A 287 -3.96 7.35 -15.64
C GLU A 287 -4.00 8.90 -15.59
N LEU A 288 -3.02 9.55 -14.97
CA LEU A 288 -2.98 11.01 -14.80
C LEU A 288 -1.93 11.66 -15.68
N VAL A 289 -0.72 11.09 -15.72
CA VAL A 289 0.45 11.62 -16.41
C VAL A 289 1.21 10.47 -17.06
N ALA A 290 1.60 10.60 -18.33
CA ALA A 290 2.37 9.57 -19.01
C ALA A 290 3.81 9.48 -18.46
N VAL A 291 4.02 8.64 -17.45
CA VAL A 291 5.34 8.39 -16.84
C VAL A 291 6.06 7.26 -17.57
N ASP A 292 7.27 7.56 -18.07
CA ASP A 292 8.15 6.59 -18.72
C ASP A 292 8.94 5.74 -17.71
N GLU A 293 9.41 6.36 -16.63
CA GLU A 293 10.23 5.70 -15.62
C GLU A 293 10.21 6.46 -14.29
N PHE A 294 10.21 5.70 -13.18
CA PHE A 294 10.54 6.22 -11.86
C PHE A 294 11.94 5.76 -11.46
N LEU A 295 12.76 6.72 -11.05
CA LEU A 295 14.09 6.52 -10.51
C LEU A 295 14.14 7.04 -9.07
N ILE A 296 14.76 6.29 -8.17
CA ILE A 296 15.13 6.77 -6.84
C ILE A 296 16.61 6.53 -6.61
N VAL A 297 17.32 7.57 -6.20
CA VAL A 297 18.73 7.52 -5.80
C VAL A 297 18.81 7.84 -4.32
N ALA A 298 19.54 7.03 -3.56
CA ALA A 298 19.71 7.25 -2.12
C ALA A 298 21.08 6.75 -1.62
N PRO A 299 21.70 7.43 -0.65
CA PRO A 299 22.84 6.89 0.07
C PRO A 299 22.41 5.75 1.01
N LEU A 300 23.16 4.64 1.01
CA LEU A 300 22.89 3.52 1.93
C LEU A 300 23.33 3.85 3.36
N GLU A 301 24.49 4.52 3.51
CA GLU A 301 24.99 5.02 4.79
C GLU A 301 25.69 6.37 4.55
N PRO A 302 25.49 7.40 5.39
CA PRO A 302 26.13 8.71 5.20
C PRO A 302 27.66 8.68 5.23
N GLU A 303 28.25 7.74 5.97
CA GLU A 303 29.70 7.59 6.12
C GLU A 303 30.31 6.68 5.05
N ARG A 304 29.48 5.91 4.32
CA ARG A 304 29.95 5.03 3.25
C ARG A 304 29.61 5.65 1.91
N GLN A 305 30.62 5.72 1.06
CA GLN A 305 30.51 6.04 -0.36
C GLN A 305 29.74 4.94 -1.14
N LYS A 306 28.53 4.59 -0.72
CA LYS A 306 27.69 3.57 -1.36
C LYS A 306 26.30 4.13 -1.64
N LEU A 307 25.93 4.10 -2.92
CA LEU A 307 24.65 4.59 -3.40
C LEU A 307 23.79 3.43 -3.91
N VAL A 308 22.49 3.59 -3.73
CA VAL A 308 21.48 2.64 -4.17
C VAL A 308 20.59 3.32 -5.20
N LEU A 309 20.38 2.64 -6.32
CA LEU A 309 19.48 3.04 -7.39
C LEU A 309 18.30 2.08 -7.50
N PHE A 310 17.09 2.65 -7.45
CA PHE A 310 15.85 1.96 -7.78
C PHE A 310 15.36 2.47 -9.14
N SER A 311 15.17 1.57 -10.10
CA SER A 311 14.68 1.90 -11.45
C SER A 311 13.53 0.96 -11.82
N THR A 312 12.39 1.53 -12.19
CA THR A 312 11.24 0.72 -12.64
C THR A 312 11.48 -0.01 -13.96
N ASN A 313 12.47 0.41 -14.76
CA ASN A 313 12.81 -0.20 -16.05
C ASN A 313 13.93 -1.24 -15.96
N SER A 314 14.60 -1.35 -14.81
CA SER A 314 15.62 -2.38 -14.61
C SER A 314 15.02 -3.79 -14.66
N LYS A 315 15.69 -4.68 -15.41
CA LYS A 315 15.39 -6.13 -15.44
C LYS A 315 15.68 -6.80 -14.09
N ALA A 316 16.57 -6.22 -13.29
CA ALA A 316 16.83 -6.71 -11.94
C ALA A 316 15.62 -6.41 -11.04
N SER A 317 15.18 -7.42 -10.29
CA SER A 317 14.06 -7.28 -9.34
C SER A 317 14.49 -6.66 -8.00
N TYR A 318 15.73 -6.18 -7.89
CA TYR A 318 16.35 -5.66 -6.66
C TYR A 318 17.04 -4.31 -6.90
N PRO A 319 17.31 -3.52 -5.83
CA PRO A 319 18.15 -2.33 -5.91
C PRO A 319 19.48 -2.61 -6.59
N ILE A 320 19.92 -1.69 -7.45
CA ILE A 320 21.25 -1.73 -8.08
C ILE A 320 22.18 -0.87 -7.23
N PHE A 321 23.26 -1.47 -6.74
CA PHE A 321 24.36 -0.73 -6.12
C PHE A 321 25.25 -0.13 -7.21
N VAL A 322 25.55 1.16 -7.08
CA VAL A 322 26.37 1.88 -8.06
C VAL A 322 27.76 2.12 -7.48
N GLU A 323 28.76 1.39 -7.97
CA GLU A 323 30.18 1.59 -7.60
C GLU A 323 30.97 2.31 -8.71
N GLU A 324 30.77 1.94 -9.98
CA GLU A 324 31.58 2.46 -11.11
C GLU A 324 31.21 3.90 -11.55
N GLU A 325 30.14 4.48 -11.02
CA GLU A 325 29.63 5.80 -11.42
C GLU A 325 29.30 6.76 -10.26
N GLN A 326 29.82 6.48 -9.07
CA GLN A 326 29.37 7.10 -7.83
C GLN A 326 29.45 8.64 -7.82
N GLU A 327 30.54 9.23 -8.33
CA GLU A 327 30.73 10.69 -8.40
C GLU A 327 29.59 11.40 -9.16
N LYS A 328 29.02 10.75 -10.18
CA LYS A 328 27.92 11.30 -10.99
C LYS A 328 26.61 11.33 -10.21
N PHE A 329 26.33 10.28 -9.45
CA PHE A 329 25.12 10.18 -8.63
C PHE A 329 25.17 11.12 -7.42
N GLU A 330 26.37 11.37 -6.86
CA GLU A 330 26.57 12.37 -5.81
C GLU A 330 26.20 13.79 -6.29
N GLN A 331 26.59 14.17 -7.52
CA GLN A 331 26.21 15.48 -8.08
C GLN A 331 24.69 15.65 -8.20
N LEU A 332 24.00 14.60 -8.64
CA LEU A 332 22.54 14.58 -8.74
C LEU A 332 21.87 14.65 -7.36
N LEU A 333 22.38 13.89 -6.39
CA LEU A 333 21.91 13.92 -5.01
C LEU A 333 22.10 15.30 -4.39
N GLU A 334 23.23 15.97 -4.64
CA GLU A 334 23.49 17.30 -4.12
C GLU A 334 22.54 18.35 -4.71
N MET A 335 22.22 18.23 -6.01
CA MET A 335 21.19 19.05 -6.65
C MET A 335 19.82 18.85 -5.97
N MET A 336 19.41 17.60 -5.75
CA MET A 336 18.15 17.27 -5.06
C MET A 336 18.16 17.73 -3.60
N ARG A 337 19.30 17.62 -2.91
CA ARG A 337 19.47 18.05 -1.53
C ARG A 337 19.24 19.55 -1.36
N LYS A 338 19.71 20.36 -2.33
CA LYS A 338 19.49 21.81 -2.38
C LYS A 338 18.06 22.19 -2.74
N ALA A 339 17.32 21.31 -3.43
CA ALA A 339 15.92 21.54 -3.73
C ALA A 339 15.07 21.61 -2.44
N ARG A 340 14.29 22.68 -2.28
CA ARG A 340 13.36 22.81 -1.14
C ARG A 340 12.12 21.93 -1.33
N ASN A 341 11.59 21.87 -2.55
CA ASN A 341 10.33 21.22 -2.93
C ASN A 341 10.47 20.47 -4.27
N ILE A 342 9.34 20.06 -4.85
CA ILE A 342 9.26 19.52 -6.22
C ILE A 342 9.78 20.56 -7.23
N SER A 343 10.69 20.12 -8.10
CA SER A 343 11.17 20.87 -9.26
C SER A 343 10.66 20.24 -10.56
N LEU A 344 10.24 21.08 -11.50
CA LEU A 344 9.79 20.65 -12.83
C LEU A 344 10.89 20.99 -13.83
N GLU A 345 11.52 19.96 -14.40
CA GLU A 345 12.59 20.13 -15.38
C GLU A 345 12.03 19.86 -16.78
N LYS A 346 11.85 20.93 -17.57
CA LYS A 346 11.34 20.84 -18.95
C LYS A 346 12.24 19.97 -19.83
N LYS A 347 13.55 20.03 -19.57
CA LYS A 347 14.56 19.29 -20.30
C LYS A 347 15.70 18.89 -19.36
N ILE A 348 15.77 17.61 -19.02
CA ILE A 348 16.98 17.05 -18.43
C ILE A 348 17.98 16.77 -19.57
N GLU A 349 19.17 17.34 -19.44
CA GLU A 349 20.31 17.01 -20.28
C GLU A 349 21.32 16.19 -19.47
N MET A 350 21.08 14.88 -19.47
CA MET A 350 22.01 13.90 -18.92
C MET A 350 22.37 12.86 -20.00
N PRO A 351 23.11 13.27 -21.06
CA PRO A 351 23.44 12.43 -22.22
C PRO A 351 24.14 11.12 -21.87
N ARG A 352 24.92 11.12 -20.79
CA ARG A 352 25.64 9.93 -20.34
C ARG A 352 24.75 8.87 -19.69
N TRP A 353 23.48 9.19 -19.39
CA TRP A 353 22.51 8.29 -18.75
C TRP A 353 21.33 7.95 -19.69
N GLY A 354 21.40 8.34 -20.97
CA GLY A 354 20.28 8.21 -21.91
C GLY A 354 19.08 9.11 -21.57
N LEU A 355 19.22 9.98 -20.56
CA LEU A 355 18.21 10.94 -20.12
C LEU A 355 18.46 12.29 -20.81
N CYS A 356 18.39 12.26 -22.15
CA CYS A 356 18.46 13.46 -22.97
C CYS A 356 17.08 13.87 -23.43
N ASN A 357 16.79 15.16 -23.34
CA ASN A 357 15.58 15.76 -23.91
C ASN A 357 14.28 15.17 -23.33
N LYS A 358 14.31 14.75 -22.06
CA LYS A 358 13.12 14.28 -21.34
C LYS A 358 12.66 15.33 -20.33
N SER A 359 11.35 15.49 -20.25
CA SER A 359 10.71 16.25 -19.17
C SER A 359 10.64 15.39 -17.91
N ALA A 360 10.87 16.00 -16.75
CA ALA A 360 10.95 15.26 -15.50
C ALA A 360 10.40 16.04 -14.31
N ILE A 361 9.88 15.29 -13.34
CA ILE A 361 9.49 15.80 -12.04
C ILE A 361 10.51 15.27 -11.03
N ILE A 362 11.24 16.17 -10.40
CA ILE A 362 12.30 15.85 -9.44
C ILE A 362 11.81 16.26 -8.05
N PHE A 363 11.98 15.40 -7.06
CA PHE A 363 11.61 15.74 -5.69
C PHE A 363 12.56 15.13 -4.65
N PRO A 364 12.99 15.94 -3.66
CA PRO A 364 13.80 15.45 -2.56
C PRO A 364 12.96 14.57 -1.64
N LEU A 365 13.53 13.45 -1.21
CA LEU A 365 12.94 12.58 -0.20
C LEU A 365 13.60 12.89 1.14
N LYS A 366 12.77 13.25 2.11
CA LYS A 366 13.18 13.68 3.44
C LYS A 366 12.36 12.95 4.48
N THR A 367 12.99 12.64 5.60
CA THR A 367 12.30 12.14 6.79
C THR A 367 11.43 13.22 7.43
N ARG A 368 10.66 12.84 8.47
CA ARG A 368 9.80 13.76 9.21
C ARG A 368 10.57 14.91 9.88
N ASP A 369 11.81 14.68 10.29
CA ASP A 369 12.76 15.67 10.83
C ASP A 369 13.51 16.45 9.74
N HIS A 370 13.03 16.42 8.49
CA HIS A 370 13.60 17.12 7.33
C HIS A 370 15.02 16.68 6.91
N ARG A 371 15.53 15.56 7.42
CA ARG A 371 16.80 14.97 6.99
C ARG A 371 16.64 14.37 5.59
N PHE A 372 17.54 14.74 4.69
CA PHE A 372 17.57 14.21 3.32
C PHE A 372 18.02 12.75 3.31
N ILE A 373 17.24 11.88 2.66
CA ILE A 373 17.50 10.43 2.57
C ILE A 373 17.67 9.95 1.13
N GLY A 374 17.48 10.83 0.15
CA GLY A 374 17.59 10.51 -1.27
C GLY A 374 16.71 11.43 -2.11
N GLY A 375 16.62 11.15 -3.40
CA GLY A 375 15.72 11.87 -4.27
C GLY A 375 15.13 10.99 -5.36
N ALA A 376 13.96 11.40 -5.83
CA ALA A 376 13.20 10.69 -6.83
C ALA A 376 13.05 11.52 -8.10
N ILE A 377 13.01 10.84 -9.24
CA ILE A 377 12.79 11.40 -10.57
C ILE A 377 11.67 10.61 -11.22
N ALA A 378 10.62 11.30 -11.65
CA ALA A 378 9.63 10.77 -12.57
C ALA A 378 9.92 11.32 -13.97
N LEU A 379 10.36 10.45 -14.89
CA LEU A 379 10.61 10.80 -16.28
C LEU A 379 9.30 10.71 -17.05
N LEU A 380 8.96 11.76 -17.79
CA LEU A 380 7.68 11.86 -18.50
C LEU A 380 7.87 11.59 -20.00
N ARG A 381 6.87 10.94 -20.61
CA ARG A 381 6.78 10.77 -22.08
C ARG A 381 6.21 12.01 -22.79
N GLN A 382 5.55 12.88 -22.04
CA GLN A 382 4.92 14.10 -22.53
C GLN A 382 5.65 15.34 -22.02
N ASN A 383 5.47 16.47 -22.73
CA ASN A 383 6.00 17.75 -22.29
C ASN A 383 5.29 18.23 -21.01
N LEU A 384 6.03 18.82 -20.08
CA LEU A 384 5.50 19.39 -18.85
C LEU A 384 4.43 20.46 -19.06
N ASP A 385 4.52 21.23 -20.16
CA ASP A 385 3.52 22.27 -20.49
C ASP A 385 2.13 21.71 -20.80
N SER A 386 2.01 20.40 -21.09
CA SER A 386 0.72 19.72 -21.26
C SER A 386 0.25 18.97 -20.01
N VAL A 387 1.01 19.02 -18.91
CA VAL A 387 0.64 18.37 -17.65
C VAL A 387 -0.26 19.31 -16.86
N ASP A 388 -1.43 18.82 -16.50
CA ASP A 388 -2.34 19.55 -15.63
C ASP A 388 -1.73 19.78 -14.25
N THR A 389 -1.75 21.04 -13.79
CA THR A 389 -1.17 21.41 -12.48
C THR A 389 -1.82 20.68 -11.31
N ALA A 390 -3.11 20.30 -11.41
CA ALA A 390 -3.78 19.50 -10.38
C ALA A 390 -3.18 18.09 -10.25
N TYR A 391 -2.63 17.52 -11.33
CA TYR A 391 -1.94 16.23 -11.28
C TYR A 391 -0.55 16.35 -10.64
N LEU A 392 0.07 17.53 -10.65
CA LEU A 392 1.33 17.77 -9.94
C LEU A 392 1.15 17.72 -8.42
N ASP A 393 -0.03 18.08 -7.91
CA ASP A 393 -0.32 17.96 -6.48
C ASP A 393 -0.38 16.51 -6.00
N VAL A 394 -0.67 15.55 -6.90
CA VAL A 394 -0.56 14.12 -6.60
C VAL A 394 0.88 13.78 -6.22
N PHE A 395 1.84 14.25 -7.01
CA PHE A 395 3.27 14.08 -6.74
C PHE A 395 3.66 14.65 -5.37
N LYS A 396 3.19 15.87 -5.04
CA LYS A 396 3.45 16.49 -3.74
C LYS A 396 2.96 15.64 -2.57
N ARG A 397 1.76 15.06 -2.68
CA ARG A 397 1.15 14.31 -1.58
C ARG A 397 1.78 12.94 -1.34
N PHE A 398 2.30 12.27 -2.38
CA PHE A 398 2.95 10.99 -2.18
C PHE A 398 4.44 11.07 -1.82
N VAL A 399 5.09 12.25 -1.86
CA VAL A 399 6.49 12.43 -1.43
C VAL A 399 6.71 11.91 0.00
N VAL A 400 5.81 12.22 0.93
CA VAL A 400 5.94 11.82 2.34
C VAL A 400 5.80 10.29 2.49
N PRO A 401 4.71 9.63 2.02
CA PRO A 401 4.62 8.18 1.99
C PRO A 401 5.83 7.50 1.32
N LEU A 402 6.31 8.04 0.20
CA LEU A 402 7.45 7.48 -0.52
C LEU A 402 8.75 7.62 0.27
N SER A 403 8.94 8.74 0.96
CA SER A 403 10.12 8.96 1.82
C SER A 403 10.15 7.94 2.95
N VAL A 404 9.00 7.66 3.59
CA VAL A 404 8.88 6.61 4.63
C VAL A 404 9.19 5.23 4.06
N ALA A 405 8.66 4.90 2.87
CA ALA A 405 8.92 3.62 2.23
C ALA A 405 10.39 3.45 1.82
N LEU A 406 11.03 4.52 1.35
CA LEU A 406 12.46 4.53 1.05
C LEU A 406 13.30 4.33 2.31
N GLU A 407 13.03 5.08 3.38
CA GLU A 407 13.75 4.94 4.66
C GLU A 407 13.67 3.50 5.19
N ARG A 408 12.48 2.90 5.13
CA ARG A 408 12.29 1.48 5.47
C ARG A 408 13.18 0.56 4.62
N GLU A 409 13.20 0.75 3.31
CA GLU A 409 14.00 -0.08 2.41
C GLU A 409 15.51 0.08 2.67
N LEU A 410 15.98 1.31 2.88
CA LEU A 410 17.39 1.58 3.19
C LEU A 410 17.81 0.90 4.50
N ASN A 411 16.97 0.94 5.53
CA ASN A 411 17.23 0.27 6.80
C ASN A 411 17.31 -1.27 6.63
N ILE A 412 16.44 -1.86 5.80
CA ILE A 412 16.48 -3.29 5.48
C ILE A 412 17.79 -3.64 4.78
N LEU A 413 18.19 -2.87 3.76
CA LEU A 413 19.42 -3.12 3.01
C LEU A 413 20.68 -2.95 3.89
N ALA A 414 20.71 -1.94 4.75
CA ALA A 414 21.81 -1.73 5.68
C ALA A 414 21.91 -2.88 6.70
N ALA A 415 20.78 -3.32 7.25
CA ALA A 415 20.74 -4.46 8.17
C ALA A 415 21.17 -5.78 7.49
N GLU A 416 20.81 -5.99 6.22
CA GLU A 416 21.29 -7.14 5.43
C GLU A 416 22.81 -7.11 5.25
N GLU A 417 23.41 -5.95 4.91
CA GLU A 417 24.85 -5.79 4.78
C GLU A 417 25.58 -6.01 6.12
N GLU A 418 25.06 -5.44 7.21
CA GLU A 418 25.62 -5.60 8.54
C GLU A 418 25.56 -7.06 9.00
N LYS A 419 24.41 -7.72 8.80
CA LYS A 419 24.25 -9.15 9.08
C LYS A 419 25.26 -9.98 8.32
N GLU A 420 25.52 -9.67 7.05
CA GLU A 420 26.51 -10.38 6.24
C GLU A 420 27.94 -10.19 6.76
N LYS A 421 28.27 -8.97 7.23
CA LYS A 421 29.56 -8.65 7.85
C LYS A 421 29.76 -9.37 9.18
N VAL A 422 28.76 -9.29 10.06
CA VAL A 422 28.76 -10.01 11.35
C VAL A 422 28.89 -11.51 11.12
N TYR A 423 28.16 -12.06 10.14
CA TYR A 423 28.27 -13.46 9.77
C TYR A 423 29.69 -13.82 9.30
N LYS A 424 30.31 -13.02 8.42
CA LYS A 424 31.70 -13.23 7.97
C LYS A 424 32.69 -13.19 9.13
N ILE A 425 32.57 -12.23 10.05
CA ILE A 425 33.43 -12.15 11.24
C ILE A 425 33.22 -13.37 12.15
N ALA A 426 31.98 -13.81 12.31
CA ALA A 426 31.64 -14.94 13.18
C ALA A 426 32.16 -16.29 12.65
N ILE A 427 32.39 -16.44 11.35
CA ILE A 427 32.78 -17.73 10.74
C ILE A 427 34.24 -17.79 10.25
N ILE A 428 34.95 -16.66 10.18
CA ILE A 428 36.34 -16.59 9.71
C ILE A 428 37.29 -16.43 10.90
N ASP A 429 38.41 -17.15 10.89
CA ASP A 429 39.50 -16.97 11.85
C ASP A 429 40.30 -15.70 11.51
N GLY A 430 40.36 -14.76 12.45
CA GLY A 430 40.97 -13.44 12.24
C GLY A 430 42.48 -13.45 11.98
N LEU A 431 43.19 -14.53 12.32
CA LEU A 431 44.62 -14.66 12.07
C LEU A 431 44.89 -15.18 10.65
N THR A 432 44.26 -16.30 10.30
CA THR A 432 44.59 -17.09 9.11
C THR A 432 43.71 -16.79 7.89
N GLY A 433 42.53 -16.20 8.10
CA GLY A 433 41.52 -15.98 7.06
C GLY A 433 40.86 -17.26 6.54
N LEU A 434 41.07 -18.39 7.24
CA LEU A 434 40.34 -19.64 7.05
C LEU A 434 39.00 -19.58 7.78
N PHE A 435 38.11 -20.54 7.54
CA PHE A 435 36.93 -20.69 8.40
C PHE A 435 37.35 -21.06 9.82
N ASN A 436 36.55 -20.74 10.82
CA ASN A 436 36.81 -21.09 12.21
C ASN A 436 36.01 -22.32 12.65
N ARG A 437 36.26 -22.78 13.87
CA ARG A 437 35.56 -23.94 14.45
C ARG A 437 34.04 -23.78 14.52
N PHE A 438 33.51 -22.56 14.60
CA PHE A 438 32.06 -22.33 14.57
C PHE A 438 31.44 -22.69 13.22
N TYR A 439 32.12 -22.40 12.10
CA TYR A 439 31.69 -22.80 10.77
C TYR A 439 31.62 -24.34 10.60
N LEU A 440 32.58 -25.07 11.17
CA LEU A 440 32.57 -26.53 11.20
C LEU A 440 31.29 -27.08 11.83
N ASN A 441 30.97 -26.61 13.03
CA ASN A 441 29.85 -27.14 13.81
C ASN A 441 28.48 -26.80 13.19
N THR A 442 28.39 -25.72 12.40
CA THR A 442 27.10 -25.20 11.92
C THR A 442 26.81 -25.54 10.46
N VAL A 443 27.82 -25.49 9.59
CA VAL A 443 27.67 -25.67 8.14
C VAL A 443 28.17 -27.03 7.70
N ILE A 444 29.34 -27.47 8.16
CA ILE A 444 29.93 -28.75 7.74
C ILE A 444 29.19 -29.93 8.33
N ASP A 445 28.67 -29.83 9.56
CA ASP A 445 27.86 -30.90 10.14
C ASP A 445 26.63 -31.22 9.25
N LYS A 446 26.01 -30.18 8.67
CA LYS A 446 24.93 -30.36 7.68
C LYS A 446 25.42 -31.01 6.39
N GLU A 447 26.61 -30.65 5.92
CA GLU A 447 27.23 -31.23 4.73
C GLU A 447 27.55 -32.71 4.91
N PHE A 448 27.96 -33.13 6.10
CA PHE A 448 28.14 -34.55 6.46
C PHE A 448 26.84 -35.34 6.31
N TYR A 449 25.72 -34.83 6.83
CA TYR A 449 24.42 -35.50 6.67
C TYR A 449 23.94 -35.52 5.21
N LYS A 450 24.25 -34.49 4.41
CA LYS A 450 23.98 -34.50 2.96
C LYS A 450 24.80 -35.57 2.25
N ALA A 451 26.08 -35.71 2.56
CA ALA A 451 26.95 -36.74 1.99
C ALA A 451 26.39 -38.15 2.25
N LYS A 452 25.97 -38.43 3.49
CA LYS A 452 25.32 -39.71 3.82
C LYS A 452 24.00 -39.91 3.08
N ARG A 453 23.16 -38.87 3.02
CA ARG A 453 21.84 -38.96 2.36
C ARG A 453 21.95 -39.18 0.86
N HIS A 454 22.85 -38.48 0.20
CA HIS A 454 23.02 -38.50 -1.25
C HIS A 454 24.13 -39.44 -1.73
N ASN A 455 24.76 -40.18 -0.80
CA ASN A 455 25.76 -41.20 -1.05
C ASN A 455 26.93 -40.74 -1.93
N TYR A 456 27.46 -39.53 -1.67
CA TYR A 456 28.70 -39.06 -2.29
C TYR A 456 29.88 -39.14 -1.32
N PRO A 457 31.11 -39.38 -1.80
CA PRO A 457 32.28 -39.50 -0.94
C PRO A 457 32.60 -38.14 -0.30
N LEU A 458 32.79 -38.13 1.02
CA LEU A 458 33.21 -36.96 1.79
C LEU A 458 34.44 -37.34 2.60
N SER A 459 35.56 -36.66 2.36
CA SER A 459 36.81 -36.88 3.11
C SER A 459 37.20 -35.64 3.89
N ILE A 460 37.96 -35.83 4.96
CA ILE A 460 38.60 -34.76 5.72
C ILE A 460 40.09 -35.05 5.87
N ALA A 461 40.88 -34.00 5.99
CA ALA A 461 42.29 -34.05 6.34
C ALA A 461 42.54 -33.08 7.49
N ILE A 462 43.05 -33.57 8.63
CA ILE A 462 43.48 -32.74 9.74
C ILE A 462 44.99 -32.58 9.68
N PHE A 463 45.45 -31.34 9.61
CA PHE A 463 46.85 -30.95 9.53
C PHE A 463 47.29 -30.36 10.86
N ASP A 464 48.53 -30.64 11.23
CA ASP A 464 49.16 -30.02 12.38
C ASP A 464 50.63 -29.74 12.07
N ILE A 465 51.11 -28.58 12.52
CA ILE A 465 52.44 -28.09 12.25
C ILE A 465 53.45 -28.76 13.19
N ASP A 466 54.40 -29.48 12.61
CA ASP A 466 55.37 -30.25 13.38
C ASP A 466 56.26 -29.31 14.22
N PHE A 467 56.32 -29.58 15.52
CA PHE A 467 57.14 -28.84 16.48
C PHE A 467 56.81 -27.33 16.58
N PHE A 468 55.57 -26.92 16.28
CA PHE A 468 55.18 -25.50 16.31
C PHE A 468 55.39 -24.84 17.67
N LYS A 469 55.16 -25.56 18.79
CA LYS A 469 55.52 -25.07 20.12
C LYS A 469 56.99 -24.65 20.22
N LYS A 470 57.92 -25.44 19.68
CA LYS A 470 59.36 -25.09 19.66
C LYS A 470 59.62 -23.84 18.85
N VAL A 471 58.89 -23.63 17.75
CA VAL A 471 58.98 -22.39 16.96
C VAL A 471 58.56 -21.19 17.80
N ASN A 472 57.41 -21.27 18.49
CA ASN A 472 56.93 -20.19 19.37
C ASN A 472 57.91 -19.94 20.53
N ASP A 473 58.41 -20.98 21.16
CA ASP A 473 59.35 -20.88 22.30
C ASP A 473 60.71 -20.30 21.85
N THR A 474 61.13 -20.55 20.61
CA THR A 474 62.44 -20.08 20.08
C THR A 474 62.37 -18.68 19.48
N TYR A 475 61.31 -18.38 18.74
CA TYR A 475 61.20 -17.18 17.88
C TYR A 475 60.08 -16.22 18.31
N GLY A 476 59.28 -16.60 19.31
CA GLY A 476 58.15 -15.81 19.80
C GLY A 476 56.88 -15.98 18.96
N HIS A 477 55.75 -15.67 19.59
CA HIS A 477 54.42 -15.86 19.01
C HIS A 477 54.18 -15.06 17.71
N LEU A 478 54.79 -13.88 17.55
CA LEU A 478 54.63 -13.09 16.31
C LEU A 478 55.16 -13.82 15.07
N ILE A 479 56.26 -14.56 15.22
CA ILE A 479 56.84 -15.37 14.14
C ILE A 479 55.99 -16.62 13.91
N GLY A 480 55.48 -17.26 14.97
CA GLY A 480 54.52 -18.35 14.85
C GLY A 480 53.24 -17.96 14.11
N ASP A 481 52.69 -16.78 14.43
CA ASP A 481 51.51 -16.21 13.77
C ASP A 481 51.74 -15.96 12.27
N PHE A 482 52.94 -15.46 11.91
CA PHE A 482 53.33 -15.31 10.51
C PHE A 482 53.38 -16.67 9.79
N ILE A 483 53.96 -17.69 10.42
CA ILE A 483 54.01 -19.05 9.86
C ILE A 483 52.61 -19.62 9.65
N LEU A 484 51.72 -19.47 10.65
CA LEU A 484 50.33 -19.92 10.54
C LEU A 484 49.61 -19.27 9.36
N LYS A 485 49.80 -17.95 9.16
CA LYS A 485 49.24 -17.22 8.01
C LYS A 485 49.74 -17.77 6.68
N GLU A 486 51.04 -18.01 6.56
CA GLU A 486 51.64 -18.51 5.32
C GLU A 486 51.21 -19.95 5.02
N ILE A 487 51.13 -20.82 6.03
CA ILE A 487 50.62 -22.19 5.87
C ILE A 487 49.14 -22.18 5.47
N ALA A 488 48.33 -21.33 6.09
CA ALA A 488 46.92 -21.17 5.70
C ALA A 488 46.77 -20.73 4.23
N LYS A 489 47.64 -19.84 3.73
CA LYS A 489 47.66 -19.45 2.31
C LYS A 489 48.04 -20.63 1.40
N ILE A 490 49.04 -21.42 1.77
CA ILE A 490 49.47 -22.62 1.03
C ILE A 490 48.31 -23.60 0.95
N ILE A 491 47.66 -23.91 2.08
CA ILE A 491 46.49 -24.79 2.13
C ILE A 491 45.39 -24.24 1.21
N LYS A 492 45.00 -22.98 1.36
CA LYS A 492 43.92 -22.38 0.56
C LYS A 492 44.22 -22.41 -0.95
N LYS A 493 45.47 -22.21 -1.36
CA LYS A 493 45.91 -22.30 -2.77
C LYS A 493 45.90 -23.74 -3.29
N GLY A 494 46.16 -24.70 -2.42
CA GLY A 494 46.15 -26.13 -2.73
C GLY A 494 44.76 -26.76 -2.86
N LEU A 495 43.68 -26.01 -2.61
CA LEU A 495 42.30 -26.49 -2.60
C LEU A 495 41.50 -26.03 -3.82
N ARG A 496 40.54 -26.86 -4.27
CA ARG A 496 39.63 -26.49 -5.37
C ARG A 496 38.43 -25.67 -4.87
N LYS A 497 37.73 -25.03 -5.80
CA LYS A 497 36.45 -24.37 -5.51
C LYS A 497 35.45 -25.40 -4.97
N GLY A 498 35.00 -25.21 -3.73
CA GLY A 498 34.08 -26.12 -3.03
C GLY A 498 34.73 -26.90 -1.88
N ASP A 499 36.06 -27.02 -1.86
CA ASP A 499 36.79 -27.52 -0.68
C ASP A 499 36.84 -26.44 0.41
N ILE A 500 36.94 -26.86 1.66
CA ILE A 500 36.78 -25.96 2.80
C ILE A 500 37.95 -26.16 3.76
N ALA A 501 38.68 -25.09 4.08
CA ALA A 501 39.74 -25.08 5.08
C ALA A 501 39.29 -24.34 6.35
N ILE A 502 39.53 -24.94 7.50
CA ILE A 502 39.05 -24.52 8.81
C ILE A 502 40.22 -24.54 9.79
N ARG A 503 40.47 -23.44 10.51
CA ARG A 503 41.36 -23.48 11.68
C ARG A 503 40.61 -24.15 12.83
N TYR A 504 41.01 -25.38 13.16
CA TYR A 504 40.33 -26.23 14.14
C TYR A 504 40.81 -25.95 15.57
N GLY A 505 42.11 -25.72 15.72
CA GLY A 505 42.80 -25.46 16.99
C GLY A 505 43.90 -24.40 16.84
N GLY A 506 44.83 -24.36 17.81
CA GLY A 506 45.91 -23.37 17.83
C GLY A 506 46.77 -23.42 16.56
N GLU A 507 47.32 -24.59 16.27
CA GLU A 507 48.14 -24.91 15.09
C GLU A 507 47.50 -25.94 14.14
N GLU A 508 46.28 -26.37 14.46
CA GLU A 508 45.56 -27.43 13.75
C GLU A 508 44.64 -26.85 12.68
N ILE A 509 44.74 -27.36 11.46
CA ILE A 509 43.94 -26.95 10.31
C ILE A 509 43.19 -28.17 9.77
N LEU A 510 41.87 -28.12 9.77
CA LEU A 510 41.00 -29.14 9.22
C LEU A 510 40.57 -28.73 7.81
N VAL A 511 40.76 -29.62 6.84
CA VAL A 511 40.26 -29.48 5.48
C VAL A 511 39.15 -30.48 5.24
N VAL A 512 38.04 -30.01 4.69
CA VAL A 512 36.88 -30.80 4.29
C VAL A 512 36.82 -30.84 2.77
N LEU A 513 36.69 -32.04 2.22
CA LEU A 513 36.77 -32.34 0.78
C LEU A 513 35.49 -33.08 0.35
N PRO A 514 34.39 -32.36 0.05
CA PRO A 514 33.18 -32.94 -0.52
C PRO A 514 33.45 -33.54 -1.90
N PHE A 515 32.77 -34.63 -2.23
CA PHE A 515 32.94 -35.37 -3.50
C PHE A 515 34.39 -35.85 -3.73
N THR A 516 35.04 -36.30 -2.66
CA THR A 516 36.45 -36.74 -2.69
C THR A 516 36.60 -38.01 -1.87
N LYS A 517 37.13 -39.07 -2.50
CA LYS A 517 37.46 -40.34 -1.84
C LYS A 517 38.76 -40.22 -1.05
N ARG A 518 39.02 -41.16 -0.13
CA ARG A 518 40.21 -41.14 0.73
C ARG A 518 41.53 -41.03 -0.05
N SER A 519 41.68 -41.76 -1.15
CA SER A 519 42.92 -41.76 -1.96
C SER A 519 43.23 -40.38 -2.55
N ASP A 520 42.19 -39.70 -3.02
CA ASP A 520 42.31 -38.38 -3.61
C ASP A 520 42.56 -37.33 -2.53
N ALA A 521 41.89 -37.47 -1.38
CA ALA A 521 42.12 -36.64 -0.21
C ALA A 521 43.56 -36.77 0.34
N GLN A 522 44.11 -37.99 0.37
CA GLN A 522 45.51 -38.23 0.72
C GLN A 522 46.45 -37.57 -0.29
N SER A 523 46.13 -37.61 -1.58
CA SER A 523 46.92 -36.94 -2.62
C SER A 523 46.92 -35.42 -2.45
N VAL A 524 45.78 -34.82 -2.11
CA VAL A 524 45.67 -33.38 -1.79
C VAL A 524 46.48 -33.04 -0.55
N ALA A 525 46.38 -33.84 0.52
CA ALA A 525 47.12 -33.61 1.76
C ALA A 525 48.63 -33.75 1.56
N GLU A 526 49.07 -34.73 0.78
CA GLU A 526 50.50 -34.95 0.47
C GLU A 526 51.06 -33.81 -0.38
N ARG A 527 50.28 -33.27 -1.33
CA ARG A 527 50.66 -32.07 -2.09
C ARG A 527 50.88 -30.89 -1.17
N ILE A 528 49.92 -30.61 -0.29
CA ILE A 528 50.01 -29.51 0.69
C ILE A 528 51.23 -29.70 1.60
N ARG A 529 51.45 -30.91 2.13
CA ARG A 529 52.61 -31.24 2.97
C ARG A 529 53.93 -30.94 2.26
N ARG A 530 54.08 -31.41 1.01
CA ARG A 530 55.29 -31.17 0.20
C ARG A 530 55.50 -29.69 -0.10
N GLU A 531 54.44 -28.93 -0.35
CA GLU A 531 54.56 -27.49 -0.55
C GLU A 531 55.07 -26.78 0.71
N VAL A 532 54.61 -27.18 1.90
CA VAL A 532 55.10 -26.63 3.17
C VAL A 532 56.54 -27.04 3.46
N GLU A 533 56.88 -28.32 3.29
CA GLU A 533 58.25 -28.85 3.48
C GLU A 533 59.29 -28.13 2.60
N ASN A 534 58.92 -27.84 1.35
CA ASN A 534 59.81 -27.15 0.40
C ASN A 534 59.82 -25.63 0.57
N LYS A 535 58.93 -25.06 1.40
CA LYS A 535 58.84 -23.62 1.60
C LYS A 535 59.87 -23.15 2.63
N GLU A 536 60.67 -22.16 2.22
CA GLU A 536 61.46 -21.36 3.15
C GLU A 536 60.62 -20.18 3.66
N PHE A 537 60.33 -20.17 4.95
CA PHE A 537 59.61 -19.08 5.60
C PHE A 537 60.61 -17.99 6.01
N LYS A 538 60.64 -16.89 5.25
CA LYS A 538 61.57 -15.77 5.46
C LYS A 538 60.87 -14.64 6.19
N VAL A 539 61.29 -14.35 7.43
CA VAL A 539 60.69 -13.31 8.29
C VAL A 539 61.75 -12.72 9.22
N ALA A 540 61.78 -11.40 9.36
CA ALA A 540 62.71 -10.69 10.25
C ALA A 540 64.19 -11.10 10.09
N GLY A 541 64.63 -11.37 8.85
CA GLY A 541 66.00 -11.80 8.55
C GLY A 541 66.30 -13.28 8.84
N LEU A 542 65.34 -14.04 9.38
CA LEU A 542 65.45 -15.47 9.64
C LEU A 542 64.89 -16.27 8.46
N THR A 543 65.47 -17.45 8.21
CA THR A 543 64.93 -18.47 7.31
C THR A 543 64.56 -19.70 8.13
N ILE A 544 63.26 -19.99 8.22
CA ILE A 544 62.73 -21.09 9.03
C ILE A 544 62.18 -22.16 8.09
N LYS A 545 62.55 -23.42 8.34
CA LYS A 545 61.99 -24.60 7.66
C LYS A 545 61.09 -25.35 8.62
N ILE A 546 59.89 -25.68 8.14
CA ILE A 546 58.82 -26.27 8.94
C ILE A 546 58.20 -27.38 8.12
N THR A 547 57.82 -28.45 8.81
CA THR A 547 57.05 -29.55 8.22
C THR A 547 55.68 -29.60 8.87
N LEU A 548 54.76 -30.31 8.24
CA LEU A 548 53.46 -30.59 8.81
C LEU A 548 53.15 -32.08 8.68
N SER A 549 52.35 -32.59 9.59
CA SER A 549 51.80 -33.93 9.53
C SER A 549 50.30 -33.86 9.27
N ALA A 550 49.73 -34.86 8.60
CA ALA A 550 48.31 -34.90 8.32
C ALA A 550 47.70 -36.29 8.57
N GLY A 551 46.45 -36.31 9.04
CA GLY A 551 45.62 -37.50 9.12
C GLY A 551 44.39 -37.37 8.24
N VAL A 552 44.11 -38.38 7.41
CA VAL A 552 43.03 -38.35 6.42
C VAL A 552 41.99 -39.42 6.73
N ALA A 553 40.71 -39.07 6.64
CA ALA A 553 39.59 -39.98 6.86
C ALA A 553 38.46 -39.71 5.85
N GLU A 554 37.80 -40.76 5.36
CA GLU A 554 36.64 -40.69 4.45
C GLU A 554 35.40 -41.25 5.14
N VAL A 555 34.26 -40.55 5.06
CA VAL A 555 32.99 -41.02 5.63
C VAL A 555 32.68 -42.46 5.20
N LYS A 556 32.44 -43.31 6.19
CA LYS A 556 31.97 -44.69 6.07
C LYS A 556 30.75 -44.86 6.98
N ASN A 557 30.97 -45.36 8.19
CA ASN A 557 29.92 -45.74 9.12
C ASN A 557 29.71 -44.72 10.25
N GLU A 558 30.43 -43.60 10.24
CA GLU A 558 30.33 -42.59 11.30
C GLU A 558 28.90 -42.03 11.40
N HIS A 559 28.47 -41.72 12.63
CA HIS A 559 27.15 -41.15 12.92
C HIS A 559 27.18 -39.63 13.05
N SER A 560 28.37 -39.03 13.18
CA SER A 560 28.58 -37.57 13.25
C SER A 560 29.90 -37.14 12.62
N ILE A 561 30.02 -35.85 12.27
CA ILE A 561 31.29 -35.27 11.79
C ILE A 561 32.41 -35.38 12.83
N ASN A 562 32.08 -35.34 14.12
CA ASN A 562 33.06 -35.44 15.21
C ASN A 562 33.71 -36.83 15.28
N GLU A 563 32.97 -37.90 15.01
CA GLU A 563 33.55 -39.25 14.89
C GLU A 563 34.52 -39.37 13.70
N LEU A 564 34.17 -38.73 12.58
CA LEU A 564 35.06 -38.67 11.42
C LEU A 564 36.35 -37.92 11.75
N ILE A 565 36.25 -36.77 12.41
CA ILE A 565 37.38 -35.96 12.88
C ILE A 565 38.25 -36.77 13.83
N LYS A 566 37.65 -37.48 14.78
CA LYS A 566 38.40 -38.35 15.71
C LYS A 566 39.24 -39.39 14.97
N ARG A 567 38.71 -40.01 13.91
CA ARG A 567 39.48 -40.96 13.11
C ARG A 567 40.59 -40.30 12.29
N ALA A 568 40.36 -39.10 11.78
CA ALA A 568 41.41 -38.32 11.13
C ALA A 568 42.52 -37.95 12.14
N ASP A 569 42.15 -37.59 13.36
CA ASP A 569 43.07 -37.26 14.44
C ASP A 569 43.91 -38.48 14.89
N GLU A 570 43.30 -39.66 14.98
CA GLU A 570 44.02 -40.93 15.23
C GLU A 570 45.07 -41.21 14.14
N ASN A 571 44.76 -40.90 12.87
CA ASN A 571 45.73 -41.02 11.78
C ASN A 571 46.83 -39.95 11.87
N LEU A 572 46.49 -38.71 12.23
CA LEU A 572 47.45 -37.63 12.45
C LEU A 572 48.41 -37.99 13.59
N TYR A 573 47.89 -38.54 14.68
CA TYR A 573 48.68 -39.06 15.78
C TYR A 573 49.68 -40.11 15.28
N ARG A 574 49.23 -41.10 14.49
CA ARG A 574 50.15 -42.09 13.87
C ARG A 574 51.22 -41.43 12.99
N ALA A 575 50.89 -40.39 12.24
CA ALA A 575 51.87 -39.65 11.44
C ALA A 575 52.92 -38.96 12.32
N LYS A 576 52.49 -38.31 13.42
CA LYS A 576 53.39 -37.63 14.36
C LYS A 576 54.32 -38.58 15.10
N TYR A 577 53.84 -39.75 15.53
CA TYR A 577 54.68 -40.75 16.21
C TYR A 577 55.51 -41.60 15.24
N GLY A 578 55.06 -41.74 13.99
CA GLY A 578 55.77 -42.43 12.92
C GLY A 578 56.91 -41.65 12.25
N GLY A 579 57.40 -40.58 12.90
CA GLY A 579 58.52 -39.76 12.42
C GLY A 579 58.16 -38.37 11.91
N ARG A 580 56.89 -37.93 12.01
CA ARG A 580 56.38 -36.64 11.52
C ARG A 580 56.56 -36.45 10.02
N ASN A 581 56.14 -35.29 9.49
CA ASN A 581 56.25 -34.93 8.08
C ASN A 581 55.64 -35.99 7.15
N LYS A 582 54.47 -36.52 7.51
CA LYS A 582 53.79 -37.63 6.81
C LYS A 582 52.27 -37.43 6.78
N VAL A 583 51.64 -38.07 5.81
CA VAL A 583 50.18 -38.18 5.67
C VAL A 583 49.75 -39.63 5.92
N MET A 584 48.76 -39.85 6.78
CA MET A 584 48.23 -41.19 7.14
C MET A 584 46.74 -41.34 6.87
#